data_AF-A0AA39XRE9-F1
#
_entry.id   AF-A0AA39XRE9-F1
#
_cell.length_a   1.000
_cell.length_b   1.000
_cell.length_c   1.000
_cell.angle_alpha   90.00
_cell.angle_beta   90.00
_cell.angle_gamma   90.00
#
_symmetry.space_group_name_H-M   'P 1'
#
loop_
_entity.id
_entity.type
_entity.pdbx_description
1 polymer ?
#
loop_
_entity_poly.entity_id
_entity_poly.type
_entity_poly.pdbx_seq_one_letter_code
_entity_poly.pdbx_strand_id
1 'polypeptide(L)'
;MILIFDKYDLQALLSTWVRGKFDFLYLRIDFANMCNVGYAFVNFDMPMTIVEVKQKLDAHGWPRPGHLGSTKRAAMSYATVQGPG
;
A
#
# COMPACT_ATOMS: atom_id res chain seq x y z
N MET A 1 -9.55 -4.94 -0.83
CA MET A 1 -9.97 -5.30 -2.20
C MET A 1 -9.65 -4.09 -3.05
N ILE A 2 -8.57 -4.06 -3.84
CA ILE A 2 -8.50 -4.46 -5.26
C ILE A 2 -7.05 -4.50 -5.78
N LEU A 3 -6.82 -5.49 -6.66
CA LEU A 3 -5.99 -5.62 -7.88
C LEU A 3 -4.64 -4.87 -8.03
N ILE A 4 -3.64 -5.74 -8.13
CA ILE A 4 -2.35 -5.82 -8.82
C ILE A 4 -1.46 -4.58 -8.75
N PHE A 5 -0.91 -4.35 -7.56
CA PHE A 5 0.52 -4.04 -7.48
C PHE A 5 1.22 -5.33 -7.09
N ASP A 6 2.34 -5.63 -7.73
CA ASP A 6 3.28 -6.55 -7.10
C ASP A 6 3.87 -5.88 -5.85
N LYS A 7 4.56 -6.66 -5.02
CA LYS A 7 5.17 -6.13 -3.81
C LYS A 7 6.17 -5.00 -4.12
N TYR A 8 6.83 -5.06 -5.28
CA TYR A 8 7.91 -4.15 -5.65
C TYR A 8 7.39 -2.77 -6.07
N ASP A 9 6.30 -2.69 -6.81
CA ASP A 9 5.68 -1.43 -7.17
C ASP A 9 5.18 -0.66 -5.94
N LEU A 10 4.54 -1.37 -5.01
CA LEU A 10 4.09 -0.77 -3.75
C LEU A 10 5.29 -0.31 -2.91
N GLN A 11 6.35 -1.11 -2.85
CA GLN A 11 7.58 -0.73 -2.16
C GLN A 11 8.26 0.47 -2.81
N ALA A 12 8.30 0.53 -4.15
CA ALA A 12 8.86 1.63 -4.90
C ALA A 12 8.07 2.92 -4.64
N LEU A 13 6.74 2.85 -4.70
CA LEU A 13 5.86 3.97 -4.39
C LEU A 13 6.08 4.53 -2.98
N LEU A 14 6.07 3.65 -1.97
CA LEU A 14 6.32 4.05 -0.59
C LEU A 14 7.74 4.59 -0.42
N SER A 15 8.72 4.04 -1.14
CA SER A 15 10.10 4.55 -1.13
C SER A 15 10.22 5.92 -1.79
N THR A 16 9.38 6.26 -2.76
CA THR A 16 9.33 7.61 -3.35
C THR A 16 8.69 8.61 -2.40
N TRP A 17 7.68 8.20 -1.65
CA TRP A 17 6.89 9.11 -0.82
C TRP A 17 7.43 9.30 0.60
N VAL A 18 7.87 8.22 1.24
CA VAL A 18 8.17 8.16 2.67
C VAL A 18 9.37 7.23 2.93
N ARG A 19 10.45 7.43 2.18
CA ARG A 19 11.68 6.62 2.30
C ARG A 19 12.17 6.56 3.74
N GLY A 20 12.41 5.35 4.25
CA GLY A 20 12.94 5.14 5.60
C GLY A 20 11.95 5.32 6.74
N LYS A 21 10.67 5.60 6.44
CA LYS A 21 9.60 5.77 7.44
C LYS A 21 8.70 4.53 7.59
N PHE A 22 9.13 3.39 7.07
CA PHE A 22 8.45 2.11 7.22
C PHE A 22 9.50 0.99 7.25
N ASP A 23 9.23 -0.05 8.04
CA ASP A 23 10.14 -1.19 8.24
C ASP A 23 9.49 -2.54 7.84
N PHE A 24 8.17 -2.57 7.71
CA PHE A 24 7.41 -3.76 7.32
C PHE A 24 6.47 -3.46 6.16
N LEU A 25 6.46 -4.37 5.19
CA LEU A 25 5.54 -4.38 4.06
C LEU A 25 5.14 -5.82 3.73
N TYR A 26 3.87 -6.13 3.89
CA TYR A 26 3.28 -7.42 3.51
C TYR A 26 2.13 -7.22 2.54
N LEU A 27 2.30 -7.70 1.32
CA LEU A 27 1.23 -7.77 0.32
C LEU A 27 0.62 -9.17 0.35
N ARG A 28 -0.68 -9.28 0.57
CA ARG A 28 -1.35 -10.58 0.57
C ARG A 28 -1.61 -11.05 -0.87
N ILE A 29 -1.01 -12.18 -1.22
CA ILE A 29 -1.15 -12.84 -2.52
C ILE A 29 -2.08 -14.04 -2.36
N ASP A 30 -3.04 -14.18 -3.27
CA ASP A 30 -3.78 -15.41 -3.47
C ASP A 30 -3.01 -16.27 -4.49
N PHE A 31 -2.34 -17.30 -3.98
CA PHE A 31 -1.54 -18.22 -4.79
C PHE A 31 -2.40 -19.11 -5.69
N ALA A 32 -3.67 -19.34 -5.36
CA ALA A 32 -4.55 -20.18 -6.17
C ALA A 32 -4.98 -19.46 -7.46
N ASN A 33 -5.24 -18.16 -7.35
CA ASN A 33 -5.68 -17.33 -8.49
C ASN A 33 -4.55 -16.49 -9.10
N MET A 34 -3.32 -16.61 -8.59
CA MET A 34 -2.15 -15.79 -8.96
C MET A 34 -2.45 -14.28 -8.96
N CYS A 35 -3.36 -13.85 -8.07
CA CYS A 35 -3.84 -12.49 -7.97
C CYS A 35 -3.63 -12.00 -6.53
N ASN A 36 -3.43 -10.71 -6.33
CA ASN A 36 -3.45 -10.17 -4.99
C ASN A 36 -4.91 -10.01 -4.51
N VAL A 37 -5.14 -10.25 -3.22
CA VAL A 37 -6.49 -10.11 -2.63
C VAL A 37 -6.87 -8.63 -2.40
N GLY A 38 -5.97 -7.72 -2.78
CA GLY A 38 -6.22 -6.29 -2.88
C GLY A 38 -6.09 -5.54 -1.56
N TYR A 39 -5.22 -5.98 -0.66
CA TYR A 39 -4.76 -5.19 0.48
C TYR A 39 -3.33 -5.56 0.88
N ALA A 40 -2.66 -4.63 1.55
CA ALA A 40 -1.33 -4.82 2.12
C ALA A 40 -1.31 -4.30 3.57
N PHE A 41 -0.41 -4.83 4.37
CA PHE A 41 -0.04 -4.29 5.68
C PHE A 41 1.28 -3.55 5.55
N VAL A 42 1.35 -2.35 6.11
CA VAL A 42 2.56 -1.53 6.20
C VAL A 42 2.70 -1.09 7.64
N ASN A 43 3.89 -1.25 8.21
CA ASN A 43 4.21 -0.66 9.52
C ASN A 43 4.99 0.63 9.29
N PHE A 44 4.42 1.75 9.74
CA PHE A 44 5.05 3.06 9.63
C PHE A 44 5.70 3.44 10.96
N ASP A 45 6.77 4.24 10.88
CA ASP A 45 7.52 4.73 12.04
C ASP A 45 6.68 5.60 12.99
N MET A 46 5.78 6.40 12.42
CA MET A 46 4.98 7.39 13.13
C MET A 46 3.57 7.51 12.56
N PRO A 47 2.55 7.82 13.37
CA PRO A 47 1.19 8.07 12.89
C PRO A 47 1.11 9.21 11.85
N MET A 48 1.99 10.19 11.93
CA MET A 48 2.04 11.30 10.97
C MET A 48 2.41 10.84 9.55
N THR A 49 3.21 9.78 9.43
CA THR A 49 3.57 9.18 8.14
C THR A 49 2.33 8.59 7.44
N ILE A 50 1.38 8.03 8.21
CA ILE A 50 0.10 7.54 7.68
C ILE A 50 -0.70 8.68 7.05
N VAL A 51 -0.74 9.84 7.73
CA VAL A 51 -1.44 11.03 7.23
C VAL A 51 -0.79 11.54 5.94
N GLU A 52 0.55 11.61 5.89
CA GLU A 52 1.30 12.02 4.70
C GLU A 52 1.00 11.10 3.50
N VAL A 53 1.03 9.78 3.71
CA VAL A 53 0.71 8.79 2.67
C VAL A 53 -0.75 8.93 2.23
N LYS A 54 -1.70 9.17 3.15
CA LYS A 54 -3.12 9.35 2.81
C LYS A 54 -3.34 10.56 1.93
N GLN A 55 -2.71 11.68 2.27
CA GLN A 55 -2.78 12.91 1.48
C GLN A 55 -2.20 12.71 0.08
N LYS A 56 -1.07 12.00 -0.05
CA LYS A 56 -0.47 11.69 -1.37
C LYS A 56 -1.38 10.79 -2.21
N LEU A 57 -1.99 9.77 -1.60
CA LEU A 57 -2.97 8.89 -2.26
C LEU A 57 -4.23 9.65 -2.71
N ASP A 58 -4.73 10.57 -1.89
CA ASP A 58 -5.93 11.35 -2.24
C ASP A 58 -5.65 12.36 -3.35
N ALA A 59 -4.46 12.98 -3.35
CA ALA A 59 -4.07 13.99 -4.32
C ALA A 59 -3.72 13.38 -5.69
N HIS A 60 -2.97 12.27 -5.72
CA HIS A 60 -2.42 11.70 -6.95
C HIS A 60 -3.17 10.45 -7.42
N GLY A 61 -4.04 9.89 -6.58
CA GLY A 61 -4.56 8.54 -6.79
C GLY A 61 -3.45 7.50 -6.76
N TRP A 62 -3.77 6.28 -7.19
CA TRP A 62 -2.74 5.28 -7.46
C TRP A 62 -1.94 5.71 -8.70
N PRO A 63 -0.59 5.72 -8.66
CA PRO A 63 0.21 5.93 -9.85
C PRO A 63 -0.16 4.84 -10.85
N ARG A 64 -0.60 5.22 -12.05
CA ARG A 64 -0.75 4.28 -13.16
C ARG A 64 0.59 4.12 -13.84
N PRO A 65 1.25 2.98 -13.66
CA PRO A 65 1.91 2.35 -14.79
C PRO A 65 1.52 0.87 -14.88
N GLY A 66 1.02 0.46 -16.05
CA GLY A 66 0.94 -0.95 -16.43
C GLY A 66 -0.23 -1.73 -15.84
N HIS A 67 -1.15 -2.13 -16.72
CA HIS A 67 -2.12 -3.21 -16.54
C HIS A 67 -3.37 -2.97 -15.68
N LEU A 68 -4.46 -2.78 -16.43
CA LEU A 68 -5.85 -3.10 -16.09
C LEU A 68 -6.61 -2.07 -15.24
N GLY A 69 -7.05 -0.99 -15.90
CA GLY A 69 -8.45 -0.48 -15.84
C GLY A 69 -9.10 -0.16 -14.50
N SER A 70 -8.38 -0.24 -13.37
CA SER A 70 -8.97 -0.11 -12.05
C SER A 70 -9.24 1.37 -11.76
N THR A 71 -10.51 1.69 -11.53
CA THR A 71 -10.99 3.00 -11.05
C THR A 71 -11.06 3.06 -9.52
N LYS A 72 -10.61 2.00 -8.84
CA LYS A 72 -10.85 1.84 -7.40
C LYS A 72 -9.88 2.71 -6.60
N ARG A 73 -10.45 3.46 -5.66
CA ARG A 73 -9.73 4.38 -4.78
C ARG A 73 -9.01 3.60 -3.70
N ALA A 74 -7.79 4.03 -3.37
CA ALA A 74 -7.07 3.54 -2.20
C ALA A 74 -7.90 3.83 -0.94
N ALA A 75 -8.03 2.86 -0.06
CA ALA A 75 -8.52 3.06 1.29
C ALA A 75 -7.45 2.59 2.27
N MET A 76 -7.21 3.38 3.31
CA MET A 76 -6.31 3.03 4.39
C MET A 76 -7.08 3.07 5.69
N SER A 77 -6.82 2.08 6.54
CA SER A 77 -7.34 2.00 7.90
C SER A 77 -6.24 1.48 8.82
N TYR A 78 -6.32 1.80 10.10
CA TYR A 78 -5.47 1.16 11.09
C TYR A 78 -5.72 -0.35 11.09
N ALA A 79 -4.66 -1.14 11.19
CA ALA A 79 -4.79 -2.58 11.33
C ALA A 79 -5.30 -2.92 12.74
N THR A 80 -6.15 -3.94 12.84
CA THR A 80 -6.63 -4.46 14.14
C THR A 80 -5.51 -5.05 14.98
N VAL A 81 -4.45 -5.56 14.32
CA VAL A 81 -3.23 -6.05 14.95
C VAL A 81 -2.12 -5.05 14.64
N GLN A 82 -1.54 -4.45 15.67
CA GLN A 82 -0.37 -3.58 15.56
C GLN A 82 0.89 -4.40 15.88
N GLY A 83 2.00 -4.10 15.18
CA GLY A 83 3.30 -4.69 15.50
C GLY A 83 3.74 -4.29 16.91
N PRO A 84 4.68 -5.04 17.52
CA PRO A 84 5.30 -4.59 18.77
C PRO A 84 5.96 -3.22 18.54
N GLY A 85 5.63 -2.26 19.40
CA GLY A 85 6.19 -0.90 19.38
C GLY A 85 7.60 -0.81 19.95
#